data_AF-A0A6G3U006-F1
#
_entry.id   AF-A0A6G3U006-F1
#
_cell.length_a   1.000
_cell.length_b   1.000
_cell.length_c   1.000
_cell.angle_alpha   90.00
_cell.angle_beta   90.00
_cell.angle_gamma   90.00
#
_symmetry.space_group_name_H-M   'P 1'
#
loop_
_entity.id
_entity.type
_entity.pdbx_description
1 polymer ?
#
loop_
_entity_poly.entity_id
_entity_poly.type
_entity_poly.pdbx_seq_one_letter_code
_entity_poly.pdbx_strand_id
1 'polypeptide(L)'
;ERGHLVQAAALALEAAGHRPAGPDGGGGYRVRETPQPEAVAVYAPDDAELRACAAALEGAGWQAGEYTEPRTRTRYVLASPRRV
;
A
#
# COMPACT_ATOMS: atom_id res chain seq x y z
N GLU A 1 11.76 -10.62 -9.30
CA GLU A 1 12.04 -9.47 -8.40
C GLU A 1 10.76 -8.87 -7.79
N ARG A 2 9.87 -9.68 -7.19
CA ARG A 2 8.57 -9.20 -6.64
C ARG A 2 8.69 -8.63 -5.22
N GLY A 3 9.59 -9.19 -4.40
CA GLY A 3 9.84 -8.71 -3.04
C GLY A 3 10.40 -7.28 -2.96
N HIS A 4 11.09 -6.84 -4.02
CA HIS A 4 11.67 -5.49 -4.07
C HIS A 4 10.59 -4.41 -4.12
N LEU A 5 9.47 -4.65 -4.80
CA LEU A 5 8.36 -3.68 -4.86
C LEU A 5 7.65 -3.54 -3.52
N VAL A 6 7.42 -4.65 -2.81
CA VAL A 6 6.81 -4.64 -1.47
C VAL A 6 7.69 -3.85 -0.51
N GLN A 7 8.99 -4.11 -0.53
CA GLN A 7 9.95 -3.37 0.30
C GLN A 7 10.01 -1.89 -0.07
N ALA A 8 10.07 -1.55 -1.37
CA ALA A 8 10.14 -0.17 -1.82
C ALA A 8 8.89 0.64 -1.44
N ALA A 9 7.69 0.05 -1.58
CA ALA A 9 6.46 0.69 -1.15
C ALA A 9 6.39 0.87 0.37
N ALA A 10 6.84 -0.13 1.14
CA ALA A 10 6.93 -0.01 2.59
C ALA A 10 7.86 1.13 3.00
N LEU A 11 9.05 1.21 2.40
CA LEU A 11 10.02 2.28 2.67
C LEU A 11 9.47 3.67 2.33
N ALA A 12 8.72 3.81 1.23
CA ALA A 12 8.09 5.08 0.86
C ALA A 12 7.05 5.51 1.90
N LEU A 13 6.27 4.57 2.45
CA LEU A 13 5.29 4.84 3.50
C LEU A 13 5.96 5.21 4.83
N GLU A 14 7.04 4.52 5.22
CA GLU A 14 7.80 4.86 6.42
C GLU A 14 8.47 6.24 6.32
N ALA A 15 9.01 6.58 5.15
CA ALA A 15 9.58 7.90 4.89
C ALA A 15 8.54 9.03 4.99
N ALA A 16 7.27 8.72 4.69
CA ALA A 16 6.14 9.63 4.88
C ALA A 16 5.56 9.62 6.31
N GLY A 17 6.10 8.82 7.22
CA GLY A 17 5.71 8.78 8.64
C GLY A 17 4.61 7.77 8.97
N HIS A 18 4.20 6.92 8.03
CA HIS A 18 3.28 5.83 8.31
C HIS A 18 3.99 4.69 9.05
N ARG A 19 3.27 3.97 9.92
CA ARG A 19 3.80 2.78 10.59
C ARG A 19 3.21 1.48 10.04
N PRO A 20 4.03 0.45 9.82
CA PRO A 20 3.53 -0.86 9.44
C PRO A 20 2.73 -1.48 10.59
N ALA A 21 1.74 -2.30 10.26
CA ALA A 21 1.00 -3.08 11.25
C ALA A 21 1.96 -4.02 11.99
N GLY A 22 1.84 -4.05 13.31
CA GLY A 22 2.63 -4.95 14.15
C GLY A 22 2.29 -6.44 13.95
N PRO A 23 3.12 -7.35 14.49
CA PRO A 23 2.93 -8.80 14.37
C PRO A 23 1.59 -9.29 14.95
N ASP A 24 1.04 -8.59 15.95
CA ASP A 24 -0.28 -8.87 16.54
C ASP A 24 -1.45 -8.34 15.70
N GLY A 25 -1.16 -7.79 14.53
CA GLY A 25 -2.15 -7.24 13.61
C GLY A 25 -2.77 -5.91 14.03
N GLY A 26 -2.22 -5.26 15.06
CA GLY A 26 -2.59 -3.92 15.50
C GLY A 26 -2.32 -2.83 14.46
N GLY A 27 -2.96 -1.67 14.67
CA GLY A 27 -3.07 -0.55 13.73
C GLY A 27 -1.78 -0.17 12.98
N GLY A 28 -1.95 0.18 11.70
CA GLY A 28 -0.88 0.43 10.75
C GLY A 28 -1.12 -0.25 9.41
N TYR A 29 -0.31 0.09 8.41
CA TYR A 29 -0.49 -0.42 7.05
C TYR A 29 0.16 -1.80 6.85
N ARG A 30 -0.32 -2.54 5.85
CA ARG A 30 0.31 -3.79 5.38
C ARG A 30 0.47 -3.76 3.87
N VAL A 31 1.69 -3.98 3.40
CA VAL A 31 1.97 -4.13 1.97
C VAL A 31 2.02 -5.61 1.61
N ARG A 32 1.31 -6.01 0.56
CA ARG A 32 1.28 -7.38 0.06
C ARG A 32 1.52 -7.38 -1.45
N GLU A 33 2.10 -8.46 -1.93
CA GLU A 33 2.17 -8.72 -3.36
C GLU A 33 0.78 -9.04 -3.93
N THR A 34 0.56 -8.69 -5.20
CA THR A 34 -0.70 -8.94 -5.91
C THR A 34 -0.47 -9.88 -7.10
N PRO A 35 -1.53 -10.43 -7.71
CA PRO A 35 -1.38 -11.18 -8.96
C PRO A 35 -0.73 -10.36 -10.10
N GLN A 36 -0.83 -9.02 -10.04
CA GLN A 36 -0.18 -8.12 -10.99
C GLN A 36 1.31 -7.95 -10.60
N PRO A 37 2.26 -8.36 -11.44
CA PRO A 37 3.68 -8.42 -11.07
C PRO A 37 4.31 -7.05 -10.82
N GLU A 38 3.76 -5.99 -11.41
CA GLU A 38 4.21 -4.61 -11.23
C GLU A 38 3.44 -3.82 -10.16
N ALA A 39 2.54 -4.46 -9.41
CA ALA A 39 1.72 -3.79 -8.41
C ALA A 39 1.70 -4.50 -7.05
N VAL A 40 1.61 -3.69 -6.00
CA VAL A 40 1.46 -4.11 -4.61
C VAL A 40 0.12 -3.62 -4.06
N ALA A 41 -0.46 -4.38 -3.13
CA ALA A 41 -1.66 -4.01 -2.42
C ALA A 41 -1.29 -3.50 -1.02
N VAL A 42 -1.77 -2.32 -0.67
CA VAL A 42 -1.61 -1.70 0.65
C VAL A 42 -2.95 -1.74 1.37
N TYR A 43 -2.97 -2.32 2.56
CA TYR A 43 -4.12 -2.39 3.44
C TYR A 43 -3.87 -1.47 4.64
N ALA A 44 -4.94 -0.87 5.17
CA ALA A 44 -4.91 -0.05 6.36
C ALA A 44 -6.18 -0.35 7.20
N PRO A 45 -6.19 -0.07 8.51
CA PRO A 45 -7.31 -0.43 9.38
C PRO A 45 -8.57 0.42 9.13
N ASP A 46 -8.41 1.63 8.58
CA ASP A 46 -9.52 2.51 8.21
C ASP A 46 -9.26 3.29 6.91
N ASP A 47 -10.32 3.89 6.37
CA ASP A 47 -10.31 4.60 5.08
C ASP A 47 -9.43 5.85 5.11
N ALA A 48 -9.30 6.50 6.28
CA ALA A 48 -8.48 7.71 6.41
C ALA A 48 -6.99 7.35 6.34
N GLU A 49 -6.55 6.32 7.06
CA GLU A 49 -5.18 5.79 6.92
C GLU A 49 -4.93 5.26 5.50
N LEU A 50 -5.92 4.64 4.87
CA LEU A 50 -5.79 4.13 3.50
C LEU A 50 -5.57 5.26 2.48
N ARG A 51 -6.36 6.35 2.57
CA ARG A 51 -6.19 7.54 1.74
C ARG A 51 -4.84 8.21 1.98
N ALA A 52 -4.41 8.29 3.24
CA ALA A 52 -3.12 8.88 3.58
C ALA A 52 -1.95 8.06 3.00
N CYS A 53 -2.04 6.72 3.05
CA CYS A 53 -1.07 5.83 2.40
C CYS A 53 -1.04 6.03 0.88
N ALA A 54 -2.20 6.17 0.23
CA ALA A 54 -2.29 6.46 -1.20
C ALA A 54 -1.57 7.77 -1.55
N ALA A 55 -1.88 8.86 -0.83
CA ALA A 55 -1.26 10.17 -1.05
C ALA A 55 0.26 10.15 -0.81
N ALA A 56 0.72 9.44 0.20
CA ALA A 56 2.15 9.26 0.48
C ALA A 56 2.88 8.55 -0.68
N LEU A 57 2.28 7.48 -1.21
CA LEU A 57 2.83 6.75 -2.36
C LEU A 57 2.84 7.62 -3.61
N GLU A 58 1.77 8.37 -3.88
CA GLU A 58 1.72 9.31 -5.01
C GLU A 58 2.81 10.39 -4.90
N GLY A 59 3.01 10.95 -3.70
CA GLY A 59 4.09 11.90 -3.42
C GLY A 59 5.48 11.31 -3.62
N ALA A 60 5.64 10.00 -3.41
CA ALA A 60 6.87 9.26 -3.66
C ALA A 60 7.04 8.80 -5.14
N GLY A 61 6.17 9.25 -6.05
CA GLY A 61 6.27 8.93 -7.48
C GLY A 61 5.61 7.60 -7.87
N TRP A 62 4.75 7.04 -7.04
CA TRP A 62 3.94 5.87 -7.39
C TRP A 62 2.63 6.29 -8.06
N GLN A 63 2.02 5.37 -8.78
CA GLN A 63 0.61 5.42 -9.15
C GLN A 63 -0.15 4.60 -8.12
N ALA A 64 -1.08 5.22 -7.39
CA ALA A 64 -1.90 4.57 -6.38
C ALA A 64 -3.38 4.76 -6.68
N GLY A 65 -4.18 3.71 -6.50
CA GLY A 65 -5.63 3.78 -6.65
C GLY A 65 -6.34 2.97 -5.56
N GLU A 66 -7.44 3.50 -5.03
CA GLU A 66 -8.28 2.79 -4.06
C GLU A 66 -9.14 1.73 -4.75
N TYR A 67 -9.13 0.51 -4.21
CA TYR A 67 -9.91 -0.63 -4.67
C TYR A 67 -10.76 -1.19 -3.53
N THR A 68 -12.00 -1.55 -3.84
CA THR A 68 -12.86 -2.32 -2.95
C THR A 68 -13.05 -3.71 -3.54
N GLU A 69 -12.61 -4.74 -2.82
CA GLU A 69 -12.82 -6.12 -3.25
C GLU A 69 -14.33 -6.45 -3.19
N PRO A 70 -14.95 -6.92 -4.29
CA PRO A 70 -16.41 -7.05 -4.37
C PRO A 70 -16.98 -8.13 -3.43
N ARG A 71 -16.20 -9.19 -3.15
CA ARG A 71 -16.66 -10.33 -2.33
C ARG A 71 -16.55 -10.07 -0.83
N THR A 72 -15.43 -9.51 -0.38
CA THR A 72 -15.16 -9.27 1.04
C THR A 72 -15.43 -7.84 1.48
N ARG A 73 -15.69 -6.93 0.52
CA ARG A 73 -15.78 -5.48 0.74
C ARG A 73 -14.49 -4.88 1.33
N THR A 74 -13.39 -5.63 1.31
CA THR A 74 -12.09 -5.16 1.81
C THR A 74 -11.60 -4.02 0.94
N ARG A 75 -11.29 -2.88 1.56
CA ARG A 75 -10.65 -1.76 0.88
C ARG A 75 -9.13 -1.88 0.95
N TYR A 76 -8.47 -1.57 -0.15
CA TYR A 76 -7.02 -1.54 -0.24
C TYR A 76 -6.59 -0.55 -1.33
N VAL A 77 -5.33 -0.15 -1.31
CA VAL A 77 -4.72 0.66 -2.36
C VAL A 77 -3.89 -0.26 -3.23
N LEU A 78 -4.12 -0.21 -4.54
CA LEU A 78 -3.25 -0.84 -5.51
C LEU A 78 -2.23 0.19 -5.96
N ALA A 79 -0.94 -0.11 -5.75
CA ALA A 79 0.15 0.81 -6.07
C ALA A 79 1.16 0.17 -7.01
N SER A 80 1.59 0.93 -8.02
CA SER A 80 2.66 0.56 -8.94
C SER A 80 3.66 1.71 -9.08
N PRO A 81 4.97 1.44 -9.23
CA PRO A 81 5.93 2.50 -9.49
C PRO A 81 5.65 3.11 -10.87
N ARG A 82 5.73 4.43 -11.00
CA ARG A 82 5.62 5.08 -12.31
C ARG A 82 6.87 4.73 -13.13
N ARG A 83 6.66 4.27 -14.36
CA ARG A 83 7.75 4.15 -15.34
C ARG A 83 8.02 5.56 -15.87
N VAL A 84 9.16 6.13 -15.50
CA VAL A 84 9.71 7.39 -16.02
C VAL A 84 10.53 7.14 -17.28
#